data_AF-A0A380FLS1-F1
#
_entry.id   AF-A0A380FLS1-F1
#
_cell.length_a   1.000
_cell.length_b   1.000
_cell.length_c   1.000
_cell.angle_alpha   90.00
_cell.angle_beta   90.00
_cell.angle_gamma   90.00
#
_symmetry.space_group_name_H-M   'P 1'
#
loop_
_entity.id
_entity.type
_entity.pdbx_description
1 polymer ?
#
loop_
_entity_poly.entity_id
_entity_poly.type
_entity_poly.pdbx_seq_one_letter_code
_entity_poly.pdbx_strand_id
1 'polypeptide(L)'
;MRASDVMTPDMMIHLDAIIEHKTLTASWFAILIKGIFANFFINISLVIAMQIDDVLAKMFVMMFGVSIFAFMGYEHVVYNSVLFAAGFIYQSSIIETIPVIVNVVCAAIGNYIGGGLIIGLFYAYLNDHHQFDN
;
A
#
# COMPACT_ATOMS: atom_id res chain seq x y z
N MET A 1 4.52 -9.21 24.65
CA MET A 1 5.53 -8.20 24.98
C MET A 1 4.82 -6.86 25.13
N ARG A 2 4.60 -6.40 26.35
CA ARG A 2 3.98 -5.09 26.69
C ARG A 2 5.01 -4.22 27.41
N ALA A 3 6.24 -4.21 26.90
CA ALA A 3 7.40 -3.67 27.62
C ALA A 3 7.55 -2.15 27.49
N SER A 4 6.80 -1.50 26.58
CA SER A 4 6.84 -0.05 26.37
C SER A 4 5.45 0.55 26.48
N ASP A 5 5.31 1.68 27.19
CA ASP A 5 4.07 2.48 27.32
C ASP A 5 3.76 3.33 26.07
N VAL A 6 4.28 2.92 24.91
CA VAL A 6 4.12 3.64 23.64
C VAL A 6 2.72 3.44 23.06
N MET A 7 2.06 2.32 23.39
CA MET A 7 0.75 1.97 22.83
C MET A 7 -0.30 1.95 23.95
N THR A 8 -1.17 2.96 23.95
CA THR A 8 -2.27 3.07 24.92
C THR A 8 -3.35 2.03 24.63
N PRO A 9 -4.20 1.68 25.61
CA PRO A 9 -5.31 0.75 25.39
C PRO A 9 -6.22 1.14 24.22
N ASP A 10 -6.47 2.44 24.03
CA ASP A 10 -7.30 2.93 22.92
C ASP A 10 -6.64 2.69 21.55
N MET A 11 -5.31 2.88 21.45
CA MET A 11 -4.57 2.58 20.21
C MET A 11 -4.59 1.09 19.85
N MET A 12 -4.57 0.22 20.86
CA MET A 12 -4.68 -1.22 20.67
C MET A 12 -6.05 -1.60 20.09
N ILE A 13 -7.12 -1.01 20.62
CA ILE A 13 -8.49 -1.22 20.12
C ILE A 13 -8.59 -0.76 18.65
N HIS A 14 -8.00 0.39 18.32
CA HIS A 14 -7.97 0.87 16.93
C HIS A 14 -7.17 -0.05 16.01
N LEU A 15 -6.02 -0.56 16.48
CA LEU A 15 -5.24 -1.52 15.71
C LEU A 15 -6.06 -2.78 15.40
N ASP A 16 -6.76 -3.32 16.41
CA ASP A 16 -7.61 -4.50 16.25
C ASP A 16 -8.73 -4.26 15.23
N ALA A 17 -9.41 -3.12 15.35
CA ALA A 17 -10.48 -2.74 14.42
C ALA A 17 -9.97 -2.64 12.96
N ILE A 18 -8.76 -2.10 12.75
CA ILE A 18 -8.17 -2.01 11.40
C ILE A 18 -7.79 -3.40 10.88
N ILE A 19 -7.20 -4.24 11.73
CA ILE A 19 -6.81 -5.61 11.33
C ILE A 19 -8.05 -6.41 10.96
N GLU A 20 -9.09 -6.40 11.80
CA GLU A 20 -10.35 -7.10 11.55
C GLU A 20 -11.01 -6.62 10.24
N HIS A 21 -11.02 -5.31 10.00
CA HIS A 21 -11.54 -4.76 8.75
C HIS A 21 -10.76 -5.30 7.52
N LYS A 22 -9.43 -5.37 7.60
CA LYS A 22 -8.57 -5.80 6.50
C LYS A 22 -8.55 -7.30 6.26
N THR A 23 -8.90 -8.11 7.26
CA THR A 23 -8.85 -9.57 7.18
C THR A 23 -10.22 -10.21 6.98
N LEU A 24 -11.24 -9.79 7.73
CA LEU A 24 -12.53 -10.48 7.80
C LEU A 24 -13.61 -9.81 6.95
N THR A 25 -13.57 -8.48 6.81
CA THR A 25 -14.63 -7.76 6.09
C THR A 25 -14.36 -7.59 4.59
N ALA A 26 -13.09 -7.65 4.19
CA ALA A 26 -12.68 -7.43 2.81
C ALA A 26 -12.61 -8.76 2.04
N SER A 27 -13.44 -8.91 1.00
CA SER A 27 -13.30 -10.02 0.04
C SER A 27 -11.93 -9.97 -0.66
N TRP A 28 -11.36 -11.13 -0.96
CA TRP A 28 -10.09 -11.26 -1.71
C TRP A 28 -10.09 -10.44 -3.01
N PHE A 29 -11.24 -10.38 -3.69
CA PHE A 29 -11.39 -9.61 -4.92
C PHE A 29 -11.35 -8.10 -4.64
N ALA A 30 -11.98 -7.64 -3.56
CA ALA A 30 -11.92 -6.25 -3.15
C ALA A 30 -10.49 -5.84 -2.77
N ILE A 31 -9.75 -6.71 -2.05
CA ILE A 31 -8.34 -6.49 -1.69
C ILE A 31 -7.49 -6.35 -2.94
N LEU A 32 -7.69 -7.22 -3.94
CA LEU A 32 -6.98 -7.17 -5.20
C LEU A 32 -7.21 -5.83 -5.93
N ILE A 33 -8.46 -5.44 -6.14
CA ILE A 33 -8.80 -4.18 -6.84
C ILE A 33 -8.26 -2.97 -6.08
N LYS A 34 -8.45 -2.92 -4.75
CA LYS A 34 -7.87 -1.88 -3.91
C LYS A 34 -6.35 -1.85 -4.03
N GLY A 35 -5.69 -3.01 -4.14
CA GLY A 35 -4.25 -3.12 -4.36
C GLY A 35 -3.79 -2.56 -5.70
N ILE A 36 -4.54 -2.79 -6.78
CA ILE A 36 -4.25 -2.21 -8.09
C ILE A 36 -4.27 -0.68 -8.00
N PHE A 37 -5.34 -0.11 -7.44
CA PHE A 37 -5.45 1.34 -7.32
C PHE A 37 -4.42 1.96 -6.37
N ALA A 38 -4.12 1.31 -5.24
CA ALA A 38 -3.08 1.78 -4.31
C ALA A 38 -1.76 2.05 -5.05
N ASN A 39 -1.30 1.05 -5.81
CA ASN A 39 0.00 1.16 -6.44
C ASN A 39 -0.05 1.93 -7.78
N PHE A 40 -1.22 2.03 -8.41
CA PHE A 40 -1.43 2.94 -9.53
C PHE A 40 -1.23 4.40 -9.12
N PHE A 41 -1.91 4.86 -8.06
CA PHE A 41 -1.85 6.27 -7.65
C PHE A 41 -0.47 6.68 -7.13
N ILE A 42 0.16 5.86 -6.27
CA ILE A 42 1.49 6.22 -5.75
C ILE A 42 2.56 6.23 -6.84
N ASN A 43 2.47 5.35 -7.84
CA ASN A 43 3.41 5.38 -8.97
C ASN A 43 3.15 6.56 -9.91
N ILE A 44 1.92 7.03 -10.07
CA ILE A 44 1.67 8.31 -10.76
C ILE A 44 2.36 9.46 -10.03
N SER A 45 2.21 9.54 -8.70
CA SER A 45 2.89 10.56 -7.91
C SER A 45 4.41 10.45 -8.01
N LEU A 46 4.96 9.23 -8.07
CA LEU A 46 6.37 8.99 -8.30
C LEU A 46 6.82 9.51 -9.67
N VAL A 47 6.10 9.18 -10.75
CA VAL A 47 6.41 9.65 -12.11
C VAL A 47 6.37 11.18 -12.19
N ILE A 48 5.39 11.83 -11.56
CA ILE A 48 5.32 13.30 -11.49
C ILE A 48 6.51 13.84 -10.70
N ALA A 49 6.86 13.25 -9.56
CA ALA A 49 8.00 13.67 -8.77
C ALA A 49 9.34 13.51 -9.51
N MET A 50 9.47 12.52 -10.41
CA MET A 50 10.65 12.34 -11.25
C MET A 50 10.83 13.48 -12.29
N GLN A 51 9.76 14.19 -12.65
CA GLN A 51 9.78 15.29 -13.62
C GLN A 51 10.04 16.67 -12.98
N ILE A 52 10.15 16.72 -11.65
CA ILE A 52 10.41 17.94 -10.89
C ILE A 52 11.91 17.99 -10.60
N ASP A 53 12.51 19.18 -10.52
CA ASP A 53 13.90 19.33 -10.05
C ASP A 53 13.95 19.67 -8.55
N ASP A 54 13.05 20.55 -8.10
CA ASP A 54 12.98 21.03 -6.72
C ASP A 54 12.58 19.93 -5.73
N VAL A 55 13.40 19.74 -4.69
CA VAL A 55 13.23 18.66 -3.71
C VAL A 55 11.98 18.87 -2.84
N LEU A 56 11.67 20.13 -2.48
CA LEU A 56 10.47 20.41 -1.68
C LEU A 56 9.19 20.10 -2.45
N ALA A 57 9.15 20.46 -3.73
CA ALA A 57 8.04 20.13 -4.61
C ALA A 57 7.90 18.60 -4.80
N LYS A 58 9.00 17.84 -4.93
CA LYS A 58 8.94 16.36 -4.95
C LYS A 58 8.32 15.80 -3.67
N MET A 59 8.80 16.26 -2.51
CA MET A 59 8.28 15.83 -1.22
C MET A 59 6.78 16.12 -1.10
N PHE A 60 6.35 17.31 -1.54
CA PHE A 60 4.95 17.69 -1.53
C PHE A 60 4.09 16.77 -2.41
N VAL A 61 4.49 16.52 -3.66
CA VAL A 61 3.78 15.61 -4.56
C VAL A 61 3.69 14.20 -3.98
N MET A 62 4.79 13.68 -3.43
CA MET A 62 4.80 12.36 -2.79
C MET A 62 3.89 12.31 -1.56
N MET A 63 3.87 13.36 -0.74
CA MET A 63 2.99 13.44 0.43
C MET A 63 1.51 13.41 0.03
N PHE A 64 1.13 14.13 -1.02
CA PHE A 64 -0.23 14.06 -1.57
C PHE A 64 -0.55 12.69 -2.17
N GLY A 65 0.40 12.10 -2.90
CA GLY A 65 0.27 10.75 -3.44
C GLY A 65 -0.03 9.70 -2.37
N VAL A 66 0.75 9.72 -1.28
CA VAL A 66 0.53 8.84 -0.13
C VAL A 66 -0.82 9.15 0.55
N SER A 67 -1.15 10.42 0.73
CA SER A 67 -2.39 10.84 1.40
C SER A 67 -3.64 10.37 0.64
N ILE A 68 -3.64 10.41 -0.69
CA ILE A 68 -4.76 9.97 -1.52
C ILE A 68 -5.04 8.48 -1.30
N PHE A 69 -4.02 7.61 -1.46
CA PHE A 69 -4.28 6.18 -1.31
C PHE A 69 -4.58 5.79 0.14
N ALA A 70 -3.98 6.48 1.12
CA ALA A 70 -4.24 6.28 2.54
C ALA A 70 -5.69 6.65 2.90
N PHE A 71 -6.18 7.80 2.43
CA PHE A 71 -7.54 8.26 2.69
C PHE A 71 -8.60 7.40 1.99
N MET A 72 -8.29 6.89 0.80
CA MET A 72 -9.19 5.98 0.07
C MET A 72 -9.25 4.56 0.67
N GLY A 73 -8.42 4.25 1.67
CA GLY A 73 -8.43 2.94 2.34
C GLY A 73 -8.02 1.80 1.39
N TYR A 74 -7.06 2.07 0.51
CA TYR A 74 -6.51 1.05 -0.39
C TYR A 74 -5.55 0.09 0.30
N GLU A 75 -5.27 -1.03 -0.37
CA GLU A 75 -4.44 -2.12 0.17
C GLU A 75 -3.02 -2.00 -0.38
N HIS A 76 -2.07 -1.63 0.47
CA HIS A 76 -0.66 -1.51 0.09
C HIS A 76 0.16 -2.53 0.86
N VAL A 77 0.84 -3.43 0.14
CA VAL A 77 1.51 -4.61 0.69
C VAL A 77 2.53 -4.24 1.77
N VAL A 78 3.29 -3.16 1.57
CA VAL A 78 4.30 -2.70 2.54
C VAL A 78 3.62 -2.17 3.80
N TYR A 79 2.56 -1.36 3.66
CA TYR A 79 1.83 -0.83 4.81
C TYR A 79 1.15 -1.96 5.60
N ASN A 80 0.48 -2.88 4.89
CA ASN A 80 -0.18 -4.01 5.49
C ASN A 80 0.80 -4.94 6.22
N SER A 81 2.00 -5.16 5.68
CA SER A 81 3.02 -5.99 6.35
C SER A 81 3.44 -5.40 7.70
N VAL A 82 3.63 -4.08 7.78
CA VAL A 82 3.97 -3.39 9.04
C VAL A 82 2.80 -3.42 10.01
N LEU A 83 1.58 -3.19 9.52
CA LEU A 83 0.36 -3.24 10.31
C LEU A 83 0.13 -4.63 10.93
N PHE A 84 0.24 -5.70 10.14
CA PHE A 84 0.07 -7.06 10.64
C PHE A 84 1.22 -7.48 11.55
N ALA A 85 2.45 -7.06 11.27
CA ALA A 85 3.58 -7.27 12.18
C ALA A 85 3.33 -6.60 13.55
N ALA A 86 2.83 -5.36 13.56
CA ALA A 86 2.44 -4.68 14.79
C ALA A 86 1.31 -5.46 15.51
N GLY A 87 0.31 -5.93 14.76
CA GLY A 87 -0.71 -6.83 15.27
C GLY A 87 -0.14 -8.05 15.99
N PHE A 88 0.78 -8.78 15.38
CA PHE A 88 1.35 -9.99 15.99
C PHE A 88 2.19 -9.69 17.24
N ILE A 89 2.89 -8.55 17.28
CA ILE A 89 3.72 -8.15 18.42
C ILE A 89 2.86 -7.73 19.62
N TYR A 90 1.82 -6.96 19.35
CA TYR A 90 1.02 -6.29 20.38
C TYR A 90 -0.22 -7.11 20.79
N GLN A 91 -0.83 -7.86 19.87
CA GLN A 91 -2.12 -8.54 20.09
C GLN A 91 -2.25 -9.88 19.35
N SER A 92 -1.73 -10.97 19.92
CA SER A 92 -1.72 -12.29 19.25
C SER A 92 -3.07 -13.03 19.23
N SER A 93 -4.05 -12.63 20.05
CA SER A 93 -5.28 -13.42 20.27
C SER A 93 -6.37 -13.22 19.22
N ILE A 94 -6.31 -12.15 18.42
CA ILE A 94 -7.36 -11.78 17.44
C ILE A 94 -6.92 -12.12 16.00
N ILE A 95 -5.63 -12.35 15.77
CA ILE A 95 -5.09 -12.46 14.42
C ILE A 95 -5.13 -13.89 13.92
N GLU A 96 -6.06 -14.16 13.03
CA GLU A 96 -6.02 -15.38 12.22
C GLU A 96 -4.94 -15.28 11.13
N THR A 97 -4.03 -16.24 11.12
CA THR A 97 -2.89 -16.23 10.20
C THR A 97 -3.31 -16.39 8.72
N ILE A 98 -4.37 -17.16 8.45
CA ILE A 98 -4.82 -17.42 7.06
C ILE A 98 -5.35 -16.15 6.38
N PRO A 99 -6.32 -15.40 6.96
CA PRO A 99 -6.80 -14.15 6.39
C PRO A 99 -5.70 -13.10 6.17
N VAL A 100 -4.71 -13.02 7.09
CA VAL A 100 -3.55 -12.14 6.92
C VAL A 100 -2.73 -12.51 5.69
N ILE A 101 -2.44 -13.79 5.49
CA ILE A 101 -1.70 -14.26 4.31
C ILE A 101 -2.49 -13.94 3.03
N VAL A 102 -3.80 -14.21 3.03
CA VAL A 102 -4.67 -13.89 1.88
C VAL A 102 -4.62 -12.39 1.56
N ASN A 103 -4.73 -11.53 2.58
CA ASN A 103 -4.64 -10.09 2.37
C ASN A 103 -3.29 -9.69 1.76
N VAL A 104 -2.18 -10.13 2.35
CA VAL A 104 -0.82 -9.79 1.88
C VAL A 104 -0.59 -10.26 0.45
N VAL A 105 -0.99 -11.49 0.11
CA VAL A 105 -0.81 -12.04 -1.24
C VAL A 105 -1.67 -11.31 -2.26
N CYS A 106 -2.97 -11.10 -1.97
CA CYS A 106 -3.85 -10.38 -2.88
C CYS A 106 -3.42 -8.92 -3.07
N ALA A 107 -2.98 -8.25 -1.99
CA ALA A 107 -2.44 -6.90 -2.06
C ALA A 107 -1.13 -6.85 -2.85
N ALA A 108 -0.24 -7.83 -2.69
CA ALA A 108 1.00 -7.93 -3.45
C ALA A 108 0.74 -8.09 -4.95
N ILE A 109 -0.18 -8.98 -5.34
CA ILE A 109 -0.57 -9.18 -6.74
C ILE A 109 -1.19 -7.90 -7.30
N GLY A 110 -2.12 -7.29 -6.56
CA GLY A 110 -2.76 -6.04 -6.98
C GLY A 110 -1.74 -4.92 -7.15
N ASN A 111 -0.83 -4.76 -6.20
CA ASN A 111 0.21 -3.74 -6.27
C ASN A 111 1.18 -3.98 -7.44
N TYR A 112 1.56 -5.23 -7.70
CA TYR A 112 2.39 -5.56 -8.86
C TYR A 112 1.70 -5.21 -10.18
N ILE A 113 0.41 -5.49 -10.31
CA ILE A 113 -0.38 -5.11 -11.49
C ILE A 113 -0.45 -3.59 -11.62
N GLY A 114 -0.85 -2.88 -10.56
CA GLY A 114 -1.05 -1.43 -10.59
C GLY A 114 0.21 -0.63 -10.87
N GLY A 115 1.30 -0.97 -10.18
CA GLY A 115 2.57 -0.27 -10.31
C GLY A 115 3.47 -0.83 -11.40
N GLY A 116 3.70 -2.14 -11.36
CA GLY A 116 4.65 -2.81 -12.26
C GLY A 116 4.13 -2.94 -13.69
N LEU A 117 2.90 -3.46 -13.86
CA LEU A 117 2.34 -3.66 -15.20
C LEU A 117 1.76 -2.37 -15.76
N ILE A 118 0.82 -1.71 -15.08
CA ILE A 118 0.12 -0.55 -15.64
C ILE A 118 1.07 0.63 -15.80
N ILE A 119 1.65 1.13 -14.70
CA ILE A 119 2.51 2.32 -14.77
C ILE A 119 3.89 1.97 -15.32
N GLY A 120 4.50 0.86 -14.88
CA GLY A 120 5.83 0.46 -15.31
C GLY A 120 5.95 0.16 -16.80
N LEU A 121 5.03 -0.62 -17.38
CA LEU A 121 5.04 -0.87 -18.82
C LEU A 121 4.69 0.39 -19.62
N PHE A 122 3.75 1.20 -19.13
CA PHE A 122 3.42 2.48 -19.77
C PHE A 122 4.63 3.42 -19.82
N TYR A 123 5.36 3.55 -18.71
CA TYR A 123 6.58 4.34 -18.66
C TYR A 123 7.67 3.78 -19.57
N ALA A 124 7.88 2.45 -19.58
CA ALA A 124 8.84 1.80 -20.46
C ALA A 124 8.51 2.02 -21.94
N TYR A 125 7.24 1.93 -22.32
CA TYR A 125 6.77 2.20 -23.67
C TYR A 125 7.03 3.65 -24.10
N LEU A 126 6.78 4.63 -23.21
CA LEU A 126 7.04 6.04 -23.52
C LEU A 126 8.53 6.39 -23.59
N ASN A 127 9.38 5.63 -22.90
CA ASN A 127 10.83 5.86 -22.83
C ASN A 127 11.63 5.04 -23.86
N ASP A 128 10.96 4.32 -24.76
CA ASP A 128 11.62 3.53 -25.79
C ASP A 128 11.97 4.39 -27.00
N HIS A 129 13.25 4.74 -27.14
CA HIS A 129 13.76 5.60 -28.21
C HIS A 129 13.91 4.88 -29.56
N HIS A 130 13.88 3.55 -29.58
CA HIS A 130 13.91 2.76 -30.83
C HIS A 130 12.70 3.02 -31.73
N GLN A 131 11.64 3.63 -31.18
CA GLN A 131 10.43 4.02 -31.91
C GLN A 131 10.68 5.15 -32.93
N PHE A 132 11.78 5.89 -32.80
CA PHE A 132 12.12 7.03 -33.67
C PHE A 132 13.27 6.74 -34.64
N ASP A 133 13.90 5.57 -34.53
CA ASP A 133 14.94 5.11 -35.45
C ASP A 133 14.30 4.49 -36.70
N ASN A 134 13.89 5.33 -37.65
CA ASN A 134 13.62 4.95 -39.06
C ASN A 134 14.69 5.52 -39.98
#